data_AF-A0A929WAI4-F1
#
_entry.id   AF-A0A929WAI4-F1
#
_cell.length_a   1.000
_cell.length_b   1.000
_cell.length_c   1.000
_cell.angle_alpha   90.00
_cell.angle_beta   90.00
_cell.angle_gamma   90.00
#
_symmetry.space_group_name_H-M   'P 1'
#
loop_
_entity.id
_entity.type
_entity.pdbx_description
1 polymer ?
#
loop_
_entity_poly.entity_id
_entity_poly.type
_entity_poly.pdbx_seq_one_letter_code
_entity_poly.pdbx_strand_id
1 'polypeptide(L)'
;GDFNDTPISSARRRLVELGFRDAFRAAGNGISRTFNRDAMYVRIDHVLADPTFVPVEAHVDNGVDLSDHYPLIATFRRPQP
;
A
#
# COMPACT_ATOMS: atom_id res chain seq x y z
N GLY A 1 -6.23 0.07 -3.30
CA GLY A 1 -6.81 1.43 -3.20
C GLY A 1 -7.14 1.71 -1.76
N ASP A 2 -8.08 2.62 -1.54
CA ASP A 2 -8.52 3.03 -0.20
C ASP A 2 -9.43 1.98 0.44
N PHE A 3 -9.03 1.46 1.61
CA PHE A 3 -9.81 0.53 2.42
C PHE A 3 -10.48 1.22 3.62
N ASN A 4 -10.20 2.51 3.85
CA ASN A 4 -10.59 3.28 5.04
C ASN A 4 -10.20 2.60 6.36
N ASP A 5 -9.15 1.77 6.34
CA ASP A 5 -8.70 1.02 7.51
C ASP A 5 -7.19 0.82 7.47
N THR A 6 -6.60 0.75 8.66
CA THR A 6 -5.15 0.74 8.90
C THR A 6 -4.50 -0.60 8.47
N PRO A 7 -3.17 -0.74 8.52
CA PRO A 7 -2.50 -2.01 8.19
C PRO A 7 -2.90 -3.22 9.06
N ILE A 8 -3.58 -2.99 10.19
CA ILE A 8 -4.13 -4.03 11.08
C ILE A 8 -5.53 -4.51 10.61
N SER A 9 -6.08 -3.87 9.57
CA SER A 9 -7.41 -4.13 9.00
C SER A 9 -7.72 -5.61 8.77
N SER A 10 -8.94 -6.00 9.13
CA SER A 10 -9.47 -7.35 8.86
C SER A 10 -9.66 -7.61 7.37
N ALA A 11 -10.09 -6.60 6.59
CA ALA A 11 -10.29 -6.72 5.15
C ALA A 11 -8.96 -6.95 4.42
N ARG A 12 -7.94 -6.13 4.72
CA ARG A 12 -6.58 -6.32 4.21
C ARG A 12 -5.99 -7.64 4.66
N ARG A 13 -6.17 -8.03 5.93
CA ARG A 13 -5.71 -9.35 6.43
C ARG A 13 -6.36 -10.49 5.65
N ARG A 14 -7.67 -10.43 5.39
CA ARG A 14 -8.38 -11.48 4.66
C ARG A 14 -7.85 -11.66 3.24
N LEU A 15 -7.54 -10.57 2.54
CA LEU A 15 -6.95 -10.66 1.19
C LEU A 15 -5.55 -11.27 1.23
N VAL A 16 -4.75 -10.96 2.26
CA VAL A 16 -3.45 -11.63 2.45
C VAL A 16 -3.61 -13.11 2.79
N GLU A 17 -4.61 -13.50 3.58
CA GLU A 17 -4.94 -14.92 3.82
C GLU A 17 -5.37 -15.66 2.55
N LEU A 18 -5.97 -14.96 1.57
CA LEU A 18 -6.28 -15.50 0.23
C LEU A 18 -5.06 -15.57 -0.70
N GLY A 19 -3.88 -15.16 -0.23
CA GLY A 19 -2.62 -15.28 -0.96
C GLY A 19 -2.13 -13.98 -1.60
N PHE A 20 -2.88 -12.88 -1.56
CA PHE A 20 -2.41 -11.61 -2.11
C PHE A 20 -1.23 -11.04 -1.31
N ARG A 21 -0.29 -10.41 -2.01
CA ARG A 21 0.86 -9.72 -1.41
C ARG A 21 0.56 -8.25 -1.27
N ASP A 22 0.71 -7.73 -0.06
CA ASP A 22 0.73 -6.28 0.19
C ASP A 22 2.10 -5.71 -0.15
N ALA A 23 2.12 -4.80 -1.13
CA ALA A 23 3.33 -4.21 -1.68
C ALA A 23 4.10 -3.39 -0.64
N PHE A 24 3.42 -2.60 0.19
CA PHE A 24 4.08 -1.78 1.21
C PHE A 24 4.62 -2.67 2.34
N ARG A 25 3.91 -3.74 2.72
CA ARG A 25 4.45 -4.71 3.69
C ARG A 25 5.67 -5.46 3.14
N ALA A 26 5.68 -5.77 1.84
CA ALA A 26 6.72 -6.60 1.23
C ALA A 26 7.98 -5.80 0.84
N ALA A 27 7.81 -4.58 0.34
CA ALA A 27 8.88 -3.77 -0.25
C ALA A 27 8.79 -2.28 0.10
N GLY A 28 8.02 -1.95 1.15
CA GLY A 28 7.83 -0.57 1.61
C GLY A 28 9.07 -0.01 2.30
N ASN A 29 9.36 1.27 2.06
CA ASN A 29 10.38 2.02 2.80
C ASN A 29 9.82 3.38 3.28
N GLY A 30 10.26 3.83 4.45
CA GLY A 30 9.90 5.15 5.00
C GLY A 30 8.52 5.25 5.64
N ILE A 31 8.05 6.49 5.81
CA ILE A 31 6.77 6.81 6.45
C ILE A 31 5.63 6.48 5.48
N SER A 32 4.62 5.81 6.02
CA SER A 32 3.55 5.20 5.19
C SER A 32 2.20 5.91 5.29
N ARG A 33 2.18 7.15 5.79
CA ARG A 33 0.94 7.93 5.95
C ARG A 33 0.37 8.26 4.58
N THR A 34 -0.81 7.75 4.25
CA THR A 34 -1.47 8.04 2.97
C THR A 34 -2.59 9.04 3.13
N PHE A 35 -3.29 9.10 4.27
CA PHE A 35 -4.28 10.14 4.52
C PHE A 35 -3.61 11.40 5.05
N ASN A 36 -3.78 12.52 4.34
CA ASN A 36 -3.08 13.78 4.63
C ASN A 36 -3.95 14.84 5.32
N ARG A 37 -5.25 14.56 5.52
CA ARG A 37 -6.11 15.41 6.35
C ARG A 37 -5.94 15.11 7.84
N ASP A 38 -6.17 16.15 8.64
CA ASP A 38 -6.15 16.14 10.09
C ASP A 38 -4.82 15.69 10.72
N ALA A 39 -4.78 15.64 12.06
CA ALA A 39 -3.62 15.21 12.84
C ALA A 39 -3.41 13.68 12.84
N MET A 40 -4.12 12.93 11.99
CA MET A 40 -4.08 11.48 11.94
C MET A 40 -2.94 10.97 11.05
N TYR A 41 -2.07 10.14 11.62
CA TYR A 41 -0.97 9.48 10.91
C TYR A 41 -1.36 8.03 10.61
N VAL A 42 -2.12 7.84 9.52
CA VAL A 42 -2.64 6.52 9.14
C VAL A 42 -2.34 6.18 7.67
N ARG A 43 -2.17 4.87 7.42
CA ARG A 43 -2.17 4.30 6.07
C ARG A 43 -3.50 3.59 5.85
N ILE A 44 -4.36 4.17 5.02
CA ILE A 44 -5.65 3.58 4.66
C ILE A 44 -5.69 3.08 3.21
N ASP A 45 -4.67 3.44 2.42
CA ASP A 45 -4.48 2.95 1.07
C ASP A 45 -3.54 1.75 1.04
N HIS A 46 -3.94 0.71 0.32
CA HIS A 46 -3.19 -0.54 0.18
C HIS A 46 -3.05 -0.92 -1.30
N VAL A 47 -1.86 -1.36 -1.70
CA VAL A 47 -1.65 -1.98 -3.02
C VAL A 47 -1.41 -3.47 -2.79
N LEU A 48 -2.35 -4.29 -3.27
CA LEU A 48 -2.31 -5.74 -3.16
C LEU A 48 -2.08 -6.32 -4.55
N ALA A 49 -1.21 -7.33 -4.65
CA ALA A 49 -0.87 -7.98 -5.90
C ALA A 49 -1.02 -9.50 -5.80
N ASP A 50 -1.40 -10.12 -6.91
CA ASP A 50 -1.37 -11.57 -7.07
C ASP A 50 0.07 -12.11 -6.86
N PRO A 51 0.27 -13.33 -6.33
CA PRO A 51 1.59 -13.93 -6.12
C PRO A 51 2.53 -13.98 -7.33
N THR A 52 1.98 -13.95 -8.55
CA THR A 52 2.75 -13.89 -9.80
C THR A 52 3.51 -12.57 -9.97
N PHE A 53 3.13 -11.53 -9.24
CA PHE A 53 3.86 -10.26 -9.19
C PHE A 53 4.72 -10.20 -7.92
N VAL A 54 5.96 -9.76 -8.08
CA VAL A 54 6.91 -9.55 -7.01
C VAL A 54 7.02 -8.04 -6.78
N PRO A 55 6.56 -7.50 -5.64
CA PRO A 55 6.82 -6.11 -5.26
C PRO A 55 8.32 -5.89 -5.15
N VAL A 56 8.86 -4.87 -5.81
CA VAL A 56 10.29 -4.52 -5.74
C VAL A 56 10.54 -3.24 -4.94
N GLU A 57 9.56 -2.35 -4.92
CA GLU A 57 9.60 -1.10 -4.17
C GLU A 57 8.16 -0.66 -3.89
N ALA A 58 7.94 -0.07 -2.72
CA ALA A 58 6.75 0.71 -2.44
C ALA A 58 7.10 1.92 -1.57
N HIS A 59 6.52 3.08 -1.86
CA HIS A 59 6.69 4.28 -1.05
C HIS A 59 5.44 5.16 -1.15
N VAL A 60 5.29 6.07 -0.20
CA VAL A 60 4.28 7.13 -0.28
C VAL A 60 4.98 8.42 -0.69
N ASP A 61 4.52 9.04 -1.77
CA ASP A 61 5.03 10.35 -2.19
C ASP A 61 4.21 11.46 -1.52
N ASN A 62 4.76 11.99 -0.42
CA ASN A 62 4.15 13.07 0.34
C ASN A 62 4.47 14.48 -0.20
N GLY A 63 5.18 14.58 -1.33
CA GLY A 63 5.39 15.84 -2.04
C GLY A 63 4.25 16.21 -2.99
N VAL A 64 3.33 15.27 -3.28
CA VAL A 64 2.19 15.47 -4.18
C VAL A 64 0.95 15.90 -3.38
N ASP A 65 0.51 17.14 -3.58
CA ASP A 65 -0.67 17.72 -2.95
C ASP A 65 -1.79 17.97 -3.97
N LEU A 66 -2.41 16.88 -4.42
CA LEU A 66 -3.52 16.91 -5.40
C LEU A 66 -4.83 16.34 -4.84
N SER A 67 -4.79 15.78 -3.64
CA SER A 67 -5.89 15.09 -2.96
C SER A 67 -5.62 15.11 -1.45
N ASP A 68 -6.63 14.78 -0.67
CA ASP A 68 -6.49 14.43 0.74
C ASP A 68 -5.77 13.10 1.00
N HIS A 69 -5.37 12.41 -0.07
CA HIS A 69 -4.54 11.23 -0.02
C HIS A 69 -3.22 11.46 -0.76
N TYR A 70 -2.10 11.15 -0.09
CA TYR A 70 -0.82 10.98 -0.74
C TYR A 70 -0.80 9.67 -1.54
N PRO A 71 -0.29 9.68 -2.78
CA PRO A 71 -0.23 8.48 -3.61
C PRO A 71 0.72 7.44 -3.00
N LEU A 72 0.19 6.22 -2.84
CA LEU A 72 0.99 5.02 -2.58
C LEU A 72 1.45 4.43 -3.91
N ILE A 73 2.75 4.52 -4.18
CA ILE A 73 3.37 4.06 -5.42
C ILE A 73 4.04 2.71 -5.15
N ALA A 74 3.86 1.76 -6.07
CA ALA A 74 4.48 0.45 -6.00
C ALA A 74 4.96 -0.02 -7.37
N THR A 75 6.19 -0.54 -7.42
CA THR A 75 6.78 -1.14 -8.61
C THR A 75 6.76 -2.65 -8.47
N PHE A 76 6.39 -3.35 -9.54
CA PHE A 76 6.30 -4.80 -9.56
C PHE A 76 7.18 -5.39 -10.67
N ARG A 77 7.79 -6.53 -10.37
CA ARG A 77 8.40 -7.41 -11.36
C ARG A 77 7.51 -8.62 -11.56
N ARG A 78 7.17 -8.93 -12.80
CA ARG A 78 6.55 -10.20 -13.17
C ARG A 78 7.64 -11.13 -13.71
N PRO A 79 7.98 -12.25 -13.02
CA PRO A 79 8.86 -13.25 -13.59
C PRO A 79 8.27 -13.73 -14.92
N GLN A 80 9.08 -13.79 -15.98
CA GLN A 80 8.67 -14.51 -17.17
C GLN A 80 8.72 -16.03 -16.88
N PRO A 81 7.80 -16.82 -17.47
CA PRO A 81 7.82 -18.28 -17.34
C PRO A 81 9.11 -18.88 -17.87
#